data_AF-X1I4U0-F1
#
_entry.id   AF-X1I4U0-F1
#
_cell.length_a   1.000
_cell.length_b   1.000
_cell.length_c   1.000
_cell.angle_alpha   90.00
_cell.angle_beta   90.00
_cell.angle_gamma   90.00
#
_symmetry.space_group_name_H-M   'P 1'
#
loop_
_entity.id
_entity.type
_entity.pdbx_description
1 polymer ?
#
loop_
_entity_poly.entity_id
_entity_poly.type
_entity_poly.pdbx_seq_one_letter_code
_entity_poly.pdbx_strand_id
1 'polypeptide(L)'
;MMNVSNKFVIAKYIDENKDSIIKKYGENMPISEIAESYRVTKSTIYLRLVKWGVKIKRFGLTRHRKSERPIRQKRKFSPELQAKIEENTRINNKYIKFYMTVDTGKDRFLVRNILKKSEAIANE
;
A
#
# COMPACT_ATOMS: atom_id res chain seq x y z
N MET A 1 -15.30 -20.81 5.66
CA MET A 1 -15.82 -19.61 4.95
C MET A 1 -17.16 -19.22 5.58
N MET A 2 -17.37 -17.96 5.95
CA MET A 2 -18.69 -17.51 6.45
C MET A 2 -19.65 -17.37 5.26
N ASN A 3 -20.83 -17.99 5.36
CA ASN A 3 -21.90 -17.88 4.35
C ASN A 3 -22.30 -16.41 4.15
N VAL A 4 -22.48 -16.01 2.89
CA VAL A 4 -22.76 -14.62 2.48
C VAL A 4 -24.02 -14.05 3.13
N SER A 5 -25.04 -14.89 3.36
CA SER A 5 -26.27 -14.54 4.08
C SER A 5 -26.01 -14.10 5.52
N ASN A 6 -25.14 -14.81 6.25
CA ASN A 6 -24.80 -14.46 7.64
C ASN A 6 -24.12 -13.09 7.74
N LYS A 7 -23.35 -12.69 6.72
CA LYS A 7 -22.67 -11.39 6.70
C LYS A 7 -23.65 -10.21 6.72
N PHE A 8 -24.74 -10.30 5.95
CA PHE A 8 -25.76 -9.24 5.89
C PHE A 8 -26.58 -9.17 7.18
N VAL A 9 -26.91 -10.32 7.78
CA VAL A 9 -27.61 -10.39 9.07
C VAL A 9 -26.78 -9.76 10.18
N ILE A 10 -25.49 -10.11 10.28
CA ILE A 10 -24.56 -9.52 11.26
C ILE A 10 -24.42 -8.02 11.04
N ALA A 11 -24.29 -7.57 9.78
CA ALA A 11 -24.19 -6.16 9.47
C ALA A 11 -25.42 -5.36 9.92
N LYS A 12 -26.62 -5.90 9.71
CA LYS A 12 -27.88 -5.29 10.14
C LYS A 12 -27.99 -5.24 11.67
N TYR A 13 -27.66 -6.34 12.34
CA TYR A 13 -27.65 -6.42 13.80
C TYR A 13 -26.72 -5.38 14.45
N ILE A 14 -25.53 -5.15 13.87
CA ILE A 14 -24.59 -4.12 14.36
C ILE A 14 -25.15 -2.71 14.14
N ASP A 15 -25.81 -2.46 13.01
CA ASP A 15 -26.43 -1.17 12.72
C ASP A 15 -27.62 -0.86 13.64
N GLU A 16 -28.41 -1.88 14.01
CA GLU A 16 -29.48 -1.77 15.01
C GLU A 16 -28.95 -1.49 16.42
N ASN A 17 -27.77 -2.02 16.77
CA ASN A 17 -27.11 -1.82 18.07
C ASN A 17 -26.17 -0.60 18.12
N LYS A 18 -26.30 0.33 17.16
CA LYS A 18 -25.44 1.51 17.03
C LYS A 18 -25.24 2.26 18.34
N ASP A 19 -26.32 2.64 19.02
CA ASP A 19 -26.24 3.52 20.19
C ASP A 19 -25.55 2.83 21.39
N SER A 20 -25.77 1.52 21.55
CA SER A 20 -25.09 0.72 22.57
C SER A 20 -23.58 0.67 22.32
N ILE A 21 -23.16 0.49 21.06
CA ILE A 21 -21.74 0.44 20.68
C ILE A 21 -21.07 1.80 20.89
N ILE A 22 -21.75 2.89 20.52
CA ILE A 22 -21.24 4.26 20.73
C ILE A 22 -21.10 4.55 22.22
N LYS A 23 -22.08 4.17 23.05
CA LYS A 23 -22.04 4.37 24.51
C LYS A 23 -20.86 3.62 25.14
N LYS A 24 -20.70 2.33 24.83
CA LYS A 24 -19.57 1.51 25.31
C LYS A 24 -18.22 2.11 24.91
N TYR A 25 -18.10 2.61 23.67
CA TYR A 25 -16.88 3.29 23.22
C TYR A 25 -16.64 4.61 23.97
N GLY A 26 -17.70 5.36 24.27
CA GLY A 26 -17.65 6.58 25.08
C GLY A 26 -17.18 6.34 26.51
N GLU A 27 -17.50 5.18 27.08
CA GLU A 27 -17.04 4.72 28.41
C GLU A 27 -15.56 4.26 28.42
N ASN A 28 -14.81 4.52 27.33
CA ASN A 28 -13.42 4.10 27.11
C ASN A 28 -13.20 2.59 27.01
N MET A 29 -14.25 1.80 26.73
CA MET A 29 -14.08 0.38 26.44
C MET A 29 -13.26 0.20 25.13
N PRO A 30 -12.22 -0.64 25.12
CA PRO A 30 -11.41 -0.84 23.93
C PRO A 30 -12.22 -1.54 22.83
N ILE A 31 -11.95 -1.16 21.57
CA ILE A 31 -12.63 -1.70 20.38
C ILE A 31 -12.54 -3.24 20.32
N SER A 32 -11.47 -3.83 20.87
CA SER A 32 -11.31 -5.28 20.98
C SER A 32 -12.40 -5.94 21.81
N GLU A 33 -12.70 -5.41 22.99
CA GLU A 33 -13.69 -5.98 23.90
C GLU A 33 -15.11 -5.77 23.38
N ILE A 34 -15.37 -4.60 22.77
CA ILE A 34 -16.65 -4.36 22.08
C ILE A 34 -16.82 -5.40 20.97
N ALA A 35 -15.81 -5.60 20.12
CA ALA A 35 -15.90 -6.56 19.02
C ALA A 35 -16.12 -8.00 19.52
N GLU A 36 -15.50 -8.39 20.62
CA GLU A 36 -15.68 -9.69 21.26
C GLU A 36 -17.12 -9.88 21.78
N SER A 37 -17.70 -8.85 22.41
CA SER A 37 -19.08 -8.90 22.91
C SER A 37 -20.11 -9.13 21.80
N TYR A 38 -19.85 -8.64 20.59
CA TYR A 38 -20.71 -8.83 19.42
C TYR A 38 -20.23 -9.97 18.49
N ARG A 39 -19.18 -10.71 18.87
CA ARG A 39 -18.55 -11.79 18.07
C ARG A 39 -18.17 -11.36 16.64
N VAL A 40 -17.68 -10.14 16.49
CA VAL A 40 -17.23 -9.58 15.21
C VAL A 40 -15.74 -9.25 15.24
N THR A 41 -15.16 -9.02 14.08
CA THR A 41 -13.76 -8.57 14.00
C THR A 41 -13.62 -7.12 14.46
N LYS A 42 -12.47 -6.80 15.08
CA LYS A 42 -12.13 -5.43 15.54
C LYS A 42 -12.24 -4.39 14.42
N SER A 43 -11.86 -4.78 13.20
CA SER A 43 -11.98 -3.95 12.00
C SER A 43 -13.42 -3.59 11.67
N THR A 44 -14.38 -4.48 11.91
CA THR A 44 -15.80 -4.23 11.66
C THR A 44 -16.34 -3.12 12.56
N ILE A 45 -16.09 -3.20 13.87
CA ILE A 45 -16.49 -2.14 14.82
C ILE A 45 -15.78 -0.83 14.51
N TYR A 46 -14.48 -0.87 14.21
CA TYR A 46 -13.72 0.31 13.81
C TYR A 46 -14.36 1.02 12.61
N LEU A 47 -14.64 0.30 11.53
CA LEU A 47 -15.24 0.87 10.31
C LEU A 47 -16.63 1.45 10.58
N ARG A 48 -17.43 0.81 11.46
CA ARG A 48 -18.75 1.30 11.85
C ARG A 48 -18.68 2.59 12.67
N LEU A 49 -17.77 2.66 13.64
CA LEU A 49 -17.53 3.88 14.42
C LEU A 49 -17.11 5.05 13.51
N VAL A 50 -16.22 4.81 12.52
CA VAL A 50 -15.87 5.82 11.50
C VAL A 50 -17.10 6.22 10.69
N LYS A 51 -17.90 5.26 10.20
CA LYS A 51 -19.11 5.51 9.42
C LYS A 51 -20.14 6.35 10.19
N TRP A 52 -20.24 6.17 11.51
CA TRP A 52 -21.14 6.94 12.37
C TRP A 52 -20.54 8.28 12.84
N GLY A 53 -19.36 8.67 12.36
CA GLY A 53 -18.74 9.96 12.67
C GLY A 53 -18.08 10.04 14.05
N VAL A 54 -17.86 8.90 14.72
CA VAL A 54 -17.19 8.88 16.03
C VAL A 54 -15.70 9.14 15.85
N LYS A 55 -15.17 10.15 16.55
CA LYS A 55 -13.73 10.46 16.54
C LYS A 55 -12.96 9.34 17.23
N ILE A 56 -12.29 8.51 16.44
CA ILE A 56 -11.48 7.42 16.98
C ILE A 56 -10.18 7.98 17.55
N LYS A 57 -9.94 7.72 18.84
CA LYS A 57 -8.65 7.98 19.48
C LYS A 57 -7.59 7.17 18.75
N ARG A 58 -6.69 7.84 18.02
CA ARG A 58 -5.52 7.20 17.42
C ARG A 58 -4.61 6.77 18.55
N PHE A 59 -4.76 5.52 19.01
CA PHE A 59 -3.67 4.87 19.74
C PHE A 59 -2.50 4.87 18.77
N GLY A 60 -1.41 5.54 19.16
CA GLY A 60 -0.27 5.78 18.32
C GLY A 60 0.13 4.47 17.66
N LEU A 61 -0.14 4.35 16.35
CA LEU A 61 0.52 3.36 15.53
C LEU A 61 2.00 3.72 15.70
N THR A 62 2.72 2.91 16.46
CA THR A 62 4.17 2.85 16.37
C THR A 62 4.43 2.65 14.89
N ARG A 63 4.69 3.74 14.17
CA ARG A 63 5.14 3.69 12.78
C ARG A 63 6.41 2.86 12.88
N HIS A 64 6.34 1.58 12.53
CA HIS A 64 7.52 0.75 12.37
C HIS A 64 8.50 1.59 11.58
N ARG A 65 9.62 1.96 12.23
CA ARG A 65 10.59 2.84 11.58
C ARG A 65 11.01 2.12 10.31
N LYS A 66 11.20 2.83 9.19
CA LYS A 66 11.64 2.21 7.93
C LYS A 66 12.89 1.32 8.11
N SER A 67 13.69 1.58 9.15
CA SER A 67 14.85 0.79 9.59
C SER A 67 14.53 -0.61 10.11
N GLU A 68 13.29 -0.91 10.51
CA GLU A 68 12.86 -2.22 11.01
C GLU A 68 12.38 -3.14 9.89
N ARG A 69 12.30 -2.63 8.65
CA ARG A 69 12.06 -3.51 7.51
C ARG A 69 13.31 -4.39 7.33
N PRO A 70 13.17 -5.72 7.29
CA PRO A 70 14.31 -6.58 7.04
C PRO A 70 14.97 -6.13 5.74
N ILE A 71 16.29 -5.87 5.81
CA ILE A 71 17.10 -5.55 4.64
C ILE A 71 16.82 -6.67 3.63
N ARG A 72 16.19 -6.31 2.50
CA ARG A 72 15.94 -7.28 1.42
C ARG A 72 17.27 -7.94 1.12
N GLN A 73 17.38 -9.25 1.35
CA GLN A 73 18.60 -10.00 1.07
C GLN A 73 19.00 -9.68 -0.37
N LYS A 74 20.19 -9.11 -0.58
CA LYS A 74 20.70 -8.87 -1.92
C LYS A 74 20.74 -10.22 -2.61
N ARG A 75 20.02 -10.38 -3.73
CA ARG A 75 20.04 -11.62 -4.51
C ARG A 75 21.49 -11.86 -4.93
N LYS A 76 22.08 -12.97 -4.50
CA LYS A 76 23.37 -13.44 -5.03
C LYS A 76 23.06 -14.09 -6.39
N PHE A 77 23.43 -13.42 -7.48
CA PHE A 77 23.25 -13.96 -8.82
C PHE A 77 24.20 -15.14 -9.06
N SER A 78 23.80 -16.09 -9.91
CA SER A 78 24.68 -17.19 -10.32
C SER A 78 25.89 -16.62 -11.10
N PRO A 79 27.04 -17.33 -11.08
CA PRO A 79 28.23 -16.89 -11.82
C PRO A 79 27.96 -16.69 -13.32
N GLU A 80 27.18 -17.58 -13.93
CA GLU A 80 26.78 -17.48 -15.34
C GLU A 80 26.00 -16.20 -15.64
N LEU A 81 25.08 -15.81 -14.75
CA LEU A 81 24.27 -14.62 -14.93
C LEU A 81 25.12 -13.36 -14.74
N GLN A 82 26.09 -13.38 -13.83
CA GLN A 82 27.05 -12.28 -13.68
C GLN A 82 27.88 -12.10 -14.95
N ALA A 83 28.42 -13.18 -15.51
CA ALA A 83 29.18 -13.14 -16.77
C ALA A 83 28.34 -12.57 -17.93
N LYS A 84 27.07 -12.99 -18.05
CA LYS A 84 26.15 -12.44 -19.06
C LYS A 84 25.88 -10.93 -18.86
N ILE A 85 25.71 -10.48 -17.63
CA ILE A 85 25.51 -9.05 -17.32
C ILE A 85 26.76 -8.25 -17.70
N GLU A 86 27.95 -8.75 -17.37
CA GLU A 86 29.22 -8.10 -17.70
C GLU A 86 29.43 -8.02 -19.21
N GLU A 87 29.17 -9.10 -19.93
CA GLU A 87 29.28 -9.12 -21.39
C GLU A 87 28.30 -8.14 -22.05
N ASN A 88 27.05 -8.10 -21.59
CA ASN A 88 26.06 -7.13 -22.07
C ASN A 88 26.49 -5.70 -21.78
N THR A 89 27.08 -5.45 -20.61
CA THR A 89 27.61 -4.13 -20.25
C THR A 89 28.77 -3.74 -21.16
N ARG A 90 29.67 -4.69 -21.47
CA ARG A 90 30.79 -4.50 -22.41
C ARG A 90 30.30 -4.17 -23.82
N ILE A 91 29.31 -4.92 -24.32
CA ILE A 91 28.68 -4.70 -25.63
C ILE A 91 28.02 -3.32 -25.66
N ASN A 92 27.23 -2.97 -24.64
CA ASN A 92 26.58 -1.67 -24.53
C ASN A 92 27.60 -0.53 -24.53
N ASN A 93 28.65 -0.60 -23.73
CA ASN A 93 29.68 0.43 -23.71
C ASN A 93 30.44 0.55 -25.04
N LYS A 94 30.58 -0.56 -25.78
CA LYS A 94 31.26 -0.56 -27.09
C LYS A 94 30.39 0.08 -28.19
N TYR A 95 29.09 -0.17 -28.19
CA TYR A 95 28.21 0.19 -29.31
C TYR A 95 27.26 1.35 -29.03
N ILE A 96 26.94 1.63 -27.77
CA ILE A 96 26.14 2.79 -27.39
C ILE A 96 27.08 3.99 -27.28
N LYS A 97 27.19 4.74 -28.39
CA LYS A 97 27.88 6.03 -28.41
C LYS A 97 27.05 7.04 -27.65
N PHE A 98 27.55 7.52 -26.51
CA PHE A 98 27.01 8.70 -25.86
C PHE A 98 27.31 9.92 -26.75
N TYR A 99 26.30 10.46 -27.40
CA TYR A 99 26.37 11.78 -28.00
C TYR A 99 25.96 12.80 -26.94
N MET A 100 26.83 13.78 -26.67
CA MET A 100 26.42 14.94 -25.90
C MET A 100 25.48 15.77 -26.78
N THR A 101 24.18 15.68 -26.54
CA THR A 101 23.25 16.65 -27.10
C THR A 101 23.56 18.00 -26.48
N VAL A 102 23.83 19.02 -27.29
CA VAL A 102 23.78 20.40 -26.82
C VAL A 102 22.36 20.61 -26.33
N ASP A 103 22.19 20.95 -25.05
CA ASP A 103 20.91 21.17 -24.41
C ASP A 103 20.20 22.38 -25.04
N THR A 104 19.59 22.21 -26.20
CA THR A 104 18.73 23.24 -26.78
C THR A 104 17.37 23.18 -26.07
N GLY A 105 16.75 24.33 -25.82
CA GLY A 105 15.45 24.39 -25.13
C GLY A 105 14.34 23.57 -25.81
N LYS A 106 14.49 23.29 -27.12
CA LYS A 106 13.58 22.43 -27.90
C LYS A 106 13.75 20.94 -27.58
N ASP A 107 14.98 20.48 -27.34
CA ASP A 107 15.29 19.08 -27.04
C ASP A 107 14.73 18.66 -25.67
N ARG A 108 14.75 19.56 -24.67
CA ARG A 108 14.13 19.30 -23.35
C ARG A 108 12.62 19.05 -23.45
N PHE A 109 11.94 19.73 -24.36
CA PHE A 109 10.51 19.53 -24.61
C PHE A 109 10.25 18.18 -25.29
N LEU A 110 11.07 17.82 -26.28
CA LEU A 110 10.97 16.54 -26.97
C LEU A 110 11.16 15.37 -26.00
N VAL A 111 12.23 15.40 -25.18
CA VAL A 111 12.52 14.34 -24.20
C VAL A 111 11.40 14.22 -23.16
N ARG A 112 10.90 15.34 -22.62
CA ARG A 112 9.75 15.32 -21.69
C ARG A 112 8.50 14.71 -22.32
N ASN A 113 8.21 15.02 -23.58
CA ASN A 113 7.04 14.47 -24.26
C ASN A 113 7.19 12.97 -24.56
N ILE A 114 8.39 12.51 -24.91
CA ILE A 114 8.67 11.09 -25.10
C ILE A 114 8.50 10.32 -23.78
N LEU A 115 9.06 10.83 -22.68
CA LEU A 115 8.92 10.22 -21.35
C LEU A 115 7.45 10.13 -20.90
N LYS A 116 6.69 11.22 -21.06
CA LYS A 116 5.24 11.21 -20.78
C LYS A 116 4.47 10.20 -21.63
N LYS A 117 4.83 10.05 -22.90
CA LYS A 117 4.20 9.04 -23.78
C LYS A 117 4.53 7.62 -23.35
N SER A 118 5.78 7.33 -22.98
CA SER A 118 6.15 6.00 -22.49
C SER A 118 5.47 5.67 -21.16
N GLU A 119 5.28 6.65 -20.28
CA GLU A 119 4.54 6.47 -19.03
C GLU A 119 3.05 6.22 -19.28
N ALA A 120 2.44 6.87 -20.28
CA ALA A 120 1.05 6.61 -20.64
C ALA A 120 0.85 5.18 -21.17
N ILE A 121 1.74 4.72 -22.06
CA ILE A 121 1.69 3.36 -22.64
C ILE A 121 1.94 2.28 -21.58
N ALA A 122 2.76 2.56 -20.56
CA ALA A 122 3.02 1.62 -19.48
C ALA A 122 1.87 1.51 -18.45
N ASN A 123 0.88 2.42 -18.51
CA ASN A 123 -0.27 2.48 -17.61
C ASN A 123 -1.59 2.08 -18.30
N GLU A 124 -1.55 1.66 -19.56
CA GLU A 124 -2.60 0.90 -20.26
C GLU A 124 -2.32 -0.61 -20.16
#